data_AF-A0A3N5EYP0-F1
#
_entry.id   AF-A0A3N5EYP0-F1
#
_cell.length_a   1.000
_cell.length_b   1.000
_cell.length_c   1.000
_cell.angle_alpha   90.00
_cell.angle_beta   90.00
_cell.angle_gamma   90.00
#
_symmetry.space_group_name_H-M   'P 1'
#
loop_
_entity.id
_entity.type
_entity.pdbx_description
1 polymer ?
#
loop_
_entity_poly.entity_id
_entity_poly.type
_entity_poly.pdbx_seq_one_letter_code
_entity_poly.pdbx_strand_id
1 'polypeptide(L)'
;MLTAEVLKNLGIPTEKFNASFEGMMRVGRERLLALQRADGGFAWFDRGDADPLMTAIVLHGLQECDRLGWKVDQVSLKRGRDRLRAFAKGEADLDLLAYQAYVLGEEFDRLLAKKDELTAYARALLALTLHRAGR
;
A
#
# COMPACT_ATOMS: atom_id res chain seq x y z
N MET A 1 8.33 0.61 6.75
CA MET A 1 9.73 0.89 7.15
C MET A 1 10.64 -0.03 6.37
N LEU A 2 11.39 0.48 5.39
CA LEU A 2 12.35 -0.30 4.61
C LEU A 2 13.67 -0.44 5.40
N THR A 3 14.29 -1.62 5.36
CA THR A 3 15.54 -1.94 6.06
C THR A 3 16.69 -1.01 5.65
N ALA A 4 16.78 -0.65 4.36
CA ALA A 4 17.77 0.29 3.86
C ALA A 4 17.70 1.67 4.53
N GLU A 5 16.48 2.15 4.82
CA GLU A 5 16.27 3.45 5.46
C GLU A 5 16.70 3.41 6.94
N VAL A 6 16.46 2.30 7.63
CA VAL A 6 16.93 2.09 9.01
C VAL A 6 18.46 2.08 9.06
N LEU A 7 19.10 1.35 8.14
CA LEU A 7 20.57 1.29 8.09
C LEU A 7 21.19 2.66 7.82
N LYS A 8 20.57 3.44 6.91
CA LYS A 8 20.97 4.83 6.65
C LYS A 8 20.81 5.72 7.87
N ASN A 9 19.66 5.65 8.55
CA ASN A 9 19.38 6.44 9.76
C ASN A 9 20.28 6.07 10.95
N LEU A 10 20.78 4.83 10.98
CA LEU A 10 21.72 4.35 12.01
C LEU A 10 23.19 4.62 11.68
N GLY A 11 23.49 5.28 10.55
CA GLY A 11 24.87 5.62 10.17
C GLY A 11 25.74 4.40 9.84
N ILE A 12 25.12 3.26 9.51
CA ILE A 12 25.85 2.03 9.14
C ILE A 12 26.30 2.17 7.68
N PRO A 13 27.60 1.99 7.37
CA PRO A 13 28.10 2.08 6.00
C PRO A 13 27.44 1.04 5.10
N THR A 14 26.74 1.51 4.06
CA THR A 14 25.96 0.64 3.16
C THR A 14 26.34 0.81 1.70
N GLU A 15 27.50 1.34 1.31
CA GLU A 15 27.77 1.71 -0.10
C GLU A 15 27.53 0.58 -1.12
N LYS A 16 28.02 -0.64 -0.85
CA LYS A 16 27.74 -1.82 -1.70
C LYS A 16 26.29 -2.30 -1.63
N PHE A 17 25.66 -2.16 -0.46
CA PHE A 17 24.27 -2.52 -0.23
C PHE A 17 23.33 -1.55 -0.96
N ASN A 18 23.59 -0.25 -0.89
CA ASN A 18 22.83 0.81 -1.53
C ASN A 18 22.83 0.65 -3.05
N ALA A 19 23.99 0.50 -3.71
CA ALA A 19 24.04 0.40 -5.17
C ALA A 19 23.21 -0.78 -5.73
N SER A 20 23.26 -1.95 -5.07
CA SER A 20 22.41 -3.10 -5.43
C SER A 20 20.94 -2.85 -5.09
N PHE A 21 20.68 -2.23 -3.93
CA PHE A 21 19.34 -1.90 -3.46
C PHE A 21 18.62 -0.91 -4.38
N GLU A 22 19.28 0.17 -4.83
CA GLU A 22 18.70 1.13 -5.78
C GLU A 22 18.31 0.45 -7.10
N GLY A 23 19.16 -0.46 -7.60
CA GLY A 23 18.88 -1.29 -8.77
C GLY A 23 17.64 -2.17 -8.57
N MET A 24 17.56 -2.87 -7.43
CA MET A 24 16.40 -3.72 -7.09
C MET A 24 15.12 -2.90 -6.92
N MET A 25 15.18 -1.73 -6.29
CA MET A 25 14.02 -0.84 -6.11
C MET A 25 13.49 -0.34 -7.45
N ARG A 26 14.39 0.04 -8.38
CA ARG A 26 14.01 0.44 -9.74
C ARG A 26 13.31 -0.71 -10.48
N VAL A 27 13.95 -1.87 -10.56
CA VAL A 27 13.41 -3.04 -11.30
C VAL A 27 12.09 -3.52 -10.69
N GLY A 28 12.01 -3.59 -9.35
CA GLY A 28 10.80 -3.99 -8.64
C GLY A 28 9.63 -3.05 -8.91
N ARG A 29 9.85 -1.73 -8.83
CA ARG A 29 8.83 -0.72 -9.15
C ARG A 29 8.37 -0.83 -10.59
N GLU A 30 9.30 -0.89 -11.56
CA GLU A 30 8.97 -0.99 -12.98
C GLU A 30 8.15 -2.24 -13.29
N ARG A 31 8.53 -3.38 -12.69
CA ARG A 31 7.77 -4.62 -12.82
C ARG A 31 6.36 -4.51 -12.24
N LEU A 32 6.20 -3.92 -11.05
CA LEU A 32 4.89 -3.72 -10.46
C LEU A 32 4.01 -2.83 -11.36
N LEU A 33 4.54 -1.71 -11.84
CA LEU A 33 3.80 -0.82 -12.75
C LEU A 33 3.40 -1.53 -14.06
N ALA A 34 4.26 -2.38 -14.61
CA ALA A 34 3.95 -3.17 -15.80
C ALA A 34 2.85 -4.22 -15.58
N LEU A 35 2.65 -4.67 -14.33
CA LEU A 35 1.60 -5.63 -13.95
C LEU A 35 0.26 -4.95 -13.61
N GLN A 36 0.18 -3.61 -13.67
CA GLN A 36 -1.08 -2.92 -13.41
C GLN A 36 -2.11 -3.23 -14.50
N ARG A 37 -3.30 -3.69 -14.10
CA ARG A 37 -4.37 -4.05 -15.02
C ARG A 37 -5.04 -2.81 -15.63
N ALA A 38 -5.86 -3.03 -16.65
CA ALA A 38 -6.63 -1.98 -17.32
C ALA A 38 -7.59 -1.25 -16.36
N ASP A 39 -8.16 -1.98 -15.39
CA ASP A 39 -9.01 -1.42 -14.34
C ASP A 39 -8.24 -0.69 -13.22
N GLY A 40 -6.91 -0.68 -13.28
CA GLY A 40 -6.02 -0.03 -12.31
C GLY A 40 -5.56 -0.93 -11.16
N GLY A 41 -6.11 -2.13 -11.02
CA GLY A 41 -5.79 -3.04 -9.92
C GLY A 41 -4.61 -3.98 -10.21
N PHE A 42 -4.32 -4.82 -9.23
CA PHE A 42 -3.26 -5.82 -9.27
C PHE A 42 -3.81 -7.20 -8.89
N ALA A 43 -3.22 -8.25 -9.44
CA ALA A 43 -3.66 -9.62 -9.26
C ALA A 43 -2.60 -10.48 -8.59
N TRP A 44 -2.99 -11.66 -8.10
CA TRP A 44 -2.07 -12.68 -7.57
C TRP A 44 -1.12 -13.25 -8.64
N PHE A 45 -1.60 -13.34 -9.87
CA PHE A 45 -0.86 -13.87 -11.01
C PHE A 45 -1.04 -12.95 -12.22
N ASP A 46 -0.07 -12.97 -13.13
CA ASP A 46 -0.02 -12.08 -14.30
C ASP A 46 -1.30 -12.08 -15.16
N ARG A 47 -2.08 -13.17 -15.15
CA ARG A 47 -3.32 -13.31 -15.95
C ARG A 47 -4.63 -13.32 -15.13
N GLY A 48 -4.58 -13.10 -13.82
CA GLY A 48 -5.77 -13.11 -12.95
C GLY A 48 -6.46 -11.75 -12.86
N ASP A 49 -7.73 -11.72 -12.46
CA ASP A 49 -8.42 -10.45 -12.20
C ASP A 49 -7.82 -9.68 -11.03
N ALA A 50 -8.08 -8.37 -11.00
CA ALA A 50 -7.63 -7.54 -9.89
C ALA A 50 -8.22 -8.07 -8.58
N ASP A 51 -7.36 -8.24 -7.59
CA ASP A 51 -7.69 -8.73 -6.28
C ASP A 51 -7.61 -7.58 -5.26
N PRO A 52 -8.55 -7.46 -4.31
CA PRO A 52 -8.56 -6.37 -3.35
C PRO A 52 -7.30 -6.29 -2.47
N LEU A 53 -6.83 -7.44 -1.97
CA LEU A 53 -5.67 -7.51 -1.09
C LEU A 53 -4.38 -7.22 -1.87
N MET A 54 -4.22 -7.82 -3.05
CA MET A 54 -3.06 -7.56 -3.91
C MET A 54 -2.99 -6.10 -4.34
N THR A 55 -4.14 -5.51 -4.67
CA THR A 55 -4.21 -4.09 -5.01
C THR A 55 -3.78 -3.22 -3.82
N ALA A 56 -4.23 -3.54 -2.60
CA ALA A 56 -3.81 -2.83 -1.38
C ALA A 56 -2.31 -2.96 -1.11
N ILE A 57 -1.74 -4.16 -1.19
CA ILE A 57 -0.32 -4.43 -0.92
C ILE A 57 0.57 -3.68 -1.91
N VAL A 58 0.29 -3.79 -3.21
CA VAL A 58 1.10 -3.13 -4.24
C VAL A 58 1.00 -1.62 -4.12
N LEU A 59 -0.21 -1.09 -3.91
CA LEU A 59 -0.39 0.35 -3.77
C LEU A 59 0.35 0.90 -2.54
N HIS A 60 0.30 0.22 -1.40
CA HIS A 60 1.05 0.58 -0.20
C HIS A 60 2.56 0.65 -0.47
N GLY A 61 3.11 -0.36 -1.16
CA GLY A 61 4.52 -0.39 -1.55
C GLY A 61 4.91 0.75 -2.49
N LEU A 62 4.08 1.03 -3.51
CA LEU A 62 4.32 2.11 -4.46
C LEU A 62 4.22 3.50 -3.79
N GLN A 63 3.28 3.70 -2.88
CA GLN A 63 3.18 4.93 -2.09
C GLN A 63 4.42 5.12 -1.19
N GLU A 64 4.92 4.05 -0.57
CA GLU A 64 6.15 4.12 0.23
C GLU A 64 7.38 4.44 -0.63
N CYS A 65 7.44 3.90 -1.85
CA CYS A 65 8.47 4.29 -2.83
C CYS A 65 8.41 5.79 -3.11
N ASP A 66 7.23 6.31 -3.46
CA ASP A 66 7.04 7.72 -3.79
C ASP A 66 7.40 8.64 -2.60
N ARG A 67 6.96 8.27 -1.38
CA ARG A 67 7.28 8.96 -0.13
C ARG A 67 8.79 9.04 0.14
N LEU A 68 9.54 8.01 -0.26
CA LEU A 68 10.99 7.93 -0.08
C LEU A 68 11.78 8.57 -1.25
N GLY A 69 11.10 9.26 -2.17
CA GLY A 69 11.74 9.95 -3.30
C GLY A 69 11.96 9.07 -4.52
N TRP A 70 11.54 7.80 -4.49
CA TRP A 70 11.53 6.91 -5.65
C TRP A 70 10.29 7.18 -6.49
N LYS A 71 10.35 8.26 -7.27
CA LYS A 71 9.22 8.77 -8.09
C LYS A 71 8.44 7.64 -8.76
N VAL A 72 7.14 7.60 -8.46
CA VAL A 72 6.19 6.69 -9.09
C VAL A 72 5.28 7.49 -10.01
N ASP A 73 4.84 6.87 -11.12
CA ASP A 73 3.86 7.48 -12.00
C ASP A 73 2.54 7.75 -11.25
N GLN A 74 2.19 9.03 -11.16
CA GLN A 74 1.04 9.49 -10.39
C GLN A 74 -0.29 9.09 -11.04
N VAL A 75 -0.31 8.89 -12.36
CA VAL A 75 -1.48 8.38 -13.08
C VAL A 75 -1.75 6.94 -12.66
N SER A 76 -0.72 6.09 -12.64
CA SER A 76 -0.80 4.72 -12.15
C SER A 76 -1.27 4.65 -10.69
N LEU A 77 -0.69 5.47 -9.80
CA LEU A 77 -1.10 5.55 -8.39
C LEU A 77 -2.58 5.93 -8.26
N LYS A 78 -3.03 6.94 -9.01
CA LYS A 78 -4.43 7.36 -9.00
C LYS A 78 -5.36 6.22 -9.44
N ARG A 79 -5.04 5.52 -10.53
CA ARG A 79 -5.82 4.37 -11.02
C ARG A 79 -5.90 3.25 -9.99
N GLY A 80 -4.78 2.94 -9.32
CA GLY A 80 -4.73 1.96 -8.23
C GLY A 80 -5.60 2.35 -7.04
N ARG A 81 -5.54 3.62 -6.60
CA ARG A 81 -6.41 4.16 -5.54
C ARG A 81 -7.88 4.08 -5.91
N ASP A 82 -8.24 4.47 -7.13
CA ASP A 82 -9.64 4.45 -7.57
C ASP A 82 -10.20 3.02 -7.62
N ARG A 83 -9.38 2.05 -8.09
CA ARG A 83 -9.74 0.63 -8.05
C ARG A 83 -9.87 0.09 -6.63
N LEU A 84 -8.92 0.42 -5.77
CA LEU A 84 -8.95 0.00 -4.37
C LEU A 84 -10.16 0.58 -3.62
N ARG A 85 -10.51 1.84 -3.87
CA ARG A 85 -11.72 2.46 -3.31
C ARG A 85 -12.99 1.75 -3.80
N ALA A 86 -13.03 1.29 -5.05
CA ALA A 86 -14.15 0.50 -5.54
C ALA A 86 -14.29 -0.85 -4.80
N PHE A 87 -13.18 -1.56 -4.55
CA PHE A 87 -13.20 -2.76 -3.72
C PHE A 87 -13.63 -2.45 -2.28
N ALA A 88 -13.07 -1.40 -1.68
CA ALA A 88 -13.35 -1.01 -0.30
C ALA A 88 -14.79 -0.57 -0.04
N LYS A 89 -15.58 -0.22 -1.07
CA LYS A 89 -17.02 0.03 -0.92
C LYS A 89 -17.84 -1.25 -0.72
N GLY A 90 -17.41 -2.36 -1.33
CA GLY A 90 -18.10 -3.64 -1.30
C GLY A 90 -17.48 -4.68 -0.36
N GLU A 91 -16.32 -4.39 0.24
CA GLU A 91 -15.56 -5.35 1.05
C GLU A 91 -16.38 -5.84 2.26
N ALA A 92 -16.50 -7.15 2.45
CA ALA A 92 -17.24 -7.73 3.57
C ALA A 92 -16.31 -8.08 4.75
N ASP A 93 -15.04 -8.35 4.47
CA ASP A 93 -14.01 -8.59 5.48
C ASP A 93 -13.57 -7.25 6.09
N LEU A 94 -13.94 -7.02 7.35
CA LEU A 94 -13.65 -5.77 8.04
C LEU A 94 -12.17 -5.55 8.31
N ASP A 95 -11.38 -6.62 8.47
CA ASP A 95 -9.94 -6.53 8.69
C ASP A 95 -9.24 -6.13 7.39
N LEU A 96 -9.66 -6.72 6.26
CA LEU A 96 -9.18 -6.31 4.95
C LEU A 96 -9.58 -4.87 4.64
N LEU A 97 -10.82 -4.49 4.95
CA LEU A 97 -11.27 -3.11 4.81
C LEU A 97 -10.44 -2.14 5.66
N ALA A 98 -10.07 -2.51 6.89
CA ALA A 98 -9.22 -1.68 7.74
C ALA A 98 -7.85 -1.44 7.09
N TYR A 99 -7.29 -2.46 6.43
CA TYR A 99 -6.07 -2.32 5.65
C TYR A 99 -6.25 -1.45 4.41
N GLN A 100 -7.32 -1.64 3.65
CA GLN A 100 -7.65 -0.80 2.49
C GLN A 100 -7.82 0.67 2.88
N ALA A 101 -8.54 0.94 3.98
CA ALA A 101 -8.73 2.26 4.57
C ALA A 101 -7.39 2.93 4.92
N TYR A 102 -6.49 2.19 5.56
CA TYR A 102 -5.14 2.64 5.89
C TYR A 102 -4.31 3.01 4.65
N VAL A 103 -4.35 2.17 3.60
CA VAL A 103 -3.62 2.42 2.35
C VAL A 103 -4.20 3.60 1.57
N LEU A 104 -5.53 3.77 1.60
CA LEU A 104 -6.21 4.91 0.98
C LEU A 104 -6.04 6.21 1.77
N GLY A 105 -5.81 6.12 3.09
CA GLY A 105 -5.93 7.25 4.00
C GLY A 105 -7.38 7.74 4.11
N GLU A 106 -8.35 6.83 3.99
CA GLU A 106 -9.78 7.13 3.94
C GLU A 106 -10.50 6.41 5.07
N GLU A 107 -11.52 7.06 5.63
CA GLU A 107 -12.35 6.48 6.68
C GLU A 107 -13.60 5.81 6.10
N PHE A 108 -14.02 4.72 6.74
CA PHE A 108 -15.25 4.00 6.39
C PHE A 108 -16.08 3.81 7.65
N ASP A 109 -17.29 4.37 7.70
CA ASP A 109 -18.16 4.38 8.90
C ASP A 109 -18.36 3.00 9.51
N ARG A 110 -18.44 1.97 8.66
CA ARG A 110 -18.58 0.57 9.10
C ARG A 110 -17.42 0.05 9.94
N LEU A 111 -16.20 0.56 9.75
CA LEU A 111 -15.05 0.20 10.60
C LEU A 111 -15.20 0.77 12.01
N LEU A 112 -15.71 2.01 12.15
CA LEU A 112 -15.96 2.63 13.45
C LEU A 112 -17.12 1.96 14.17
N ALA A 113 -18.20 1.67 13.44
CA ALA A 113 -19.39 1.03 13.99
C ALA A 113 -19.11 -0.37 14.54
N LYS A 114 -18.17 -1.10 13.91
CA LYS A 114 -17.80 -2.48 14.25
C LYS A 114 -16.37 -2.63 14.76
N LYS A 115 -15.80 -1.57 15.32
CA LYS A 115 -14.40 -1.54 15.79
C LYS A 115 -14.05 -2.67 16.77
N ASP A 116 -15.04 -3.15 17.52
CA ASP A 116 -14.89 -4.20 18.54
C ASP A 116 -14.87 -5.61 17.92
N GLU A 117 -15.31 -5.77 16.68
CA GLU A 117 -15.21 -7.01 15.88
C GLU A 117 -13.84 -7.18 15.21
N LEU A 118 -13.04 -6.10 15.13
CA LEU A 118 -11.74 -6.08 14.45
C LEU A 118 -10.66 -6.83 15.25
N THR A 119 -9.74 -7.47 14.54
CA THR A 119 -8.52 -7.98 15.19
C THR A 119 -7.67 -6.84 15.76
N ALA A 120 -6.73 -7.17 16.66
CA ALA A 120 -5.81 -6.18 17.22
C ALA A 120 -5.01 -5.44 16.12
N TYR A 121 -4.63 -6.16 15.06
CA TYR A 121 -3.94 -5.58 13.90
C TYR A 121 -4.84 -4.60 13.15
N ALA A 122 -6.07 -5.00 12.81
CA ALA A 122 -7.00 -4.12 12.10
C ALA A 122 -7.40 -2.88 12.93
N ARG A 123 -7.52 -3.01 14.26
CA ARG A 123 -7.72 -1.84 15.15
C ARG A 123 -6.54 -0.88 15.12
N ALA A 124 -5.31 -1.39 15.12
CA ALA A 124 -4.13 -0.55 15.02
C ALA A 124 -4.09 0.22 13.68
N LEU A 125 -4.45 -0.46 12.58
CA LEU A 125 -4.57 0.18 11.27
C LEU A 125 -5.64 1.27 11.25
N LEU A 126 -6.83 0.99 11.80
CA LEU A 126 -7.91 1.98 11.93
C LEU A 126 -7.44 3.19 12.75
N ALA A 127 -6.78 2.98 13.89
CA ALA A 127 -6.25 4.06 14.71
C ALA A 127 -5.21 4.91 13.96
N LEU A 128 -4.30 4.29 13.20
CA LEU A 128 -3.35 5.01 12.37
C LEU A 128 -4.02 5.83 11.26
N THR A 129 -5.09 5.30 10.65
CA THR A 129 -5.89 6.01 9.65
C THR A 129 -6.54 7.25 10.25
N LEU A 130 -7.20 7.11 11.40
CA LEU A 130 -7.85 8.23 12.11
C LEU A 130 -6.83 9.29 12.52
N HIS A 131 -5.70 8.87 13.07
CA HIS A 131 -4.64 9.78 13.48
C HIS A 131 -4.11 10.62 12.30
N ARG A 132 -3.93 10.00 11.12
CA ARG A 132 -3.52 10.71 9.90
C ARG A 132 -4.59 11.66 9.35
N ALA A 133 -5.86 11.35 9.59
CA ALA A 133 -6.98 12.22 9.26
C ALA A 133 -7.20 13.35 10.29
N GLY A 134 -6.43 13.36 11.40
CA GLY A 134 -6.54 14.36 12.45
C GLY A 134 -7.67 14.12 13.45
N ARG A 135 -8.14 12.86 13.57
CA ARG A 135 -9.20 12.44 14.49
C ARG A 135 -8.66 11.55 15.61
#